data_AF-A0A7J3TWV8-F1
#
_entry.id   AF-A0A7J3TWV8-F1
#
_cell.length_a   1.000
_cell.length_b   1.000
_cell.length_c   1.000
_cell.angle_alpha   90.00
_cell.angle_beta   90.00
_cell.angle_gamma   90.00
#
_symmetry.space_group_name_H-M   'P 1'
#
loop_
_entity.id
_entity.type
_entity.pdbx_description
1 polymer ?
#
loop_
_entity_poly.entity_id
_entity_poly.type
_entity_poly.pdbx_seq_one_letter_code
_entity_poly.pdbx_strand_id
1 'polypeptide(L)'
;MSFTFKFKRTGKCKICGLESPLISNYLGVCVNCIRENPKESLKVVLDAHKKARDPYKLPPQPYKTQNGVKCSICSNECSMSNG
;
A
#
# COMPACT_ATOMS: atom_id res chain seq x y z
N MET A 1 -22.89 -4.36 -21.49
CA MET A 1 -23.09 -4.05 -20.06
C MET A 1 -22.15 -2.92 -19.67
N SER A 2 -22.54 -1.68 -19.99
CA SER A 2 -21.76 -0.49 -19.62
C SER A 2 -22.10 -0.13 -18.18
N PHE A 3 -21.27 -0.58 -17.24
CA PHE A 3 -21.26 -0.04 -15.88
C PHE A 3 -20.75 1.40 -15.94
N THR A 4 -21.64 2.34 -16.24
CA THR A 4 -21.35 3.77 -16.17
C THR A 4 -21.34 4.19 -14.70
N PHE A 5 -20.34 3.72 -13.97
CA PHE A 5 -20.03 4.20 -12.63
C PHE A 5 -19.65 5.68 -12.77
N LYS A 6 -20.57 6.56 -12.38
CA LYS A 6 -20.41 8.02 -12.41
C LYS A 6 -19.48 8.45 -11.27
N PHE A 7 -18.23 7.99 -11.28
CA PHE A 7 -17.21 8.37 -10.31
C PHE A 7 -16.76 9.80 -10.57
N LYS A 8 -17.13 10.70 -9.66
CA LYS A 8 -16.80 12.13 -9.74
C LYS A 8 -15.32 12.42 -9.44
N ARG A 9 -14.54 11.42 -9.00
CA ARG A 9 -13.10 11.53 -8.73
C ARG A 9 -12.36 10.40 -9.42
N THR A 10 -11.40 10.75 -10.26
CA THR A 10 -10.43 9.83 -10.86
C THR A 10 -9.14 9.90 -10.07
N GLY A 11 -8.43 8.78 -9.95
CA GLY A 11 -7.05 8.76 -9.46
C GLY A 11 -6.07 8.62 -10.60
N LYS A 12 -4.84 9.08 -10.38
CA LYS A 12 -3.74 8.98 -11.35
C LYS A 12 -2.66 8.05 -10.83
N CYS A 13 -2.23 7.11 -11.66
CA CYS A 13 -1.07 6.28 -11.38
C CYS A 13 0.20 7.14 -11.47
N LYS A 14 1.01 7.17 -10.42
CA LYS A 14 2.27 7.94 -10.36
C LYS A 14 3.39 7.31 -11.20
N ILE A 15 3.22 6.07 -11.65
CA ILE A 15 4.22 5.32 -12.44
C ILE A 15 3.91 5.47 -13.93
N CYS A 16 2.74 5.00 -14.38
CA CYS A 16 2.39 5.01 -15.80
C CYS A 16 1.51 6.19 -16.24
N GLY A 17 1.08 7.05 -15.33
CA GLY A 17 0.23 8.21 -15.63
C GLY A 17 -1.24 7.91 -15.91
N LEU A 18 -1.66 6.63 -15.92
CA LEU A 18 -3.05 6.24 -16.17
C LEU A 18 -4.00 6.95 -15.19
N GLU A 19 -5.05 7.57 -15.74
CA GLU A 19 -6.14 8.16 -14.96
C GLU A 19 -7.36 7.25 -15.04
N SER A 20 -7.91 6.86 -13.89
CA SER A 20 -9.07 5.98 -13.83
C SER A 20 -9.81 6.14 -12.50
N PRO A 21 -11.15 6.02 -12.49
CA PRO A 21 -11.91 6.00 -11.25
C PRO A 21 -11.61 4.78 -10.36
N LEU A 22 -10.99 3.74 -10.92
CA LEU A 22 -10.55 2.55 -10.18
C LEU A 22 -9.21 2.76 -9.46
N ILE A 23 -8.53 3.88 -9.72
CA ILE A 23 -7.27 4.21 -9.05
C ILE A 23 -7.60 5.05 -7.82
N SER A 24 -7.15 4.60 -6.66
CA SER A 24 -7.23 5.40 -5.43
C SER A 24 -6.30 6.61 -5.52
N ASN A 25 -6.84 7.80 -5.26
CA ASN A 25 -6.04 9.03 -5.14
C ASN A 25 -5.01 8.97 -4.00
N TYR A 26 -5.33 8.20 -2.95
CA TYR A 26 -4.44 8.05 -1.80
C TYR A 26 -3.29 7.08 -2.09
N LEU A 27 -3.59 5.94 -2.72
CA LEU A 27 -2.56 4.94 -3.07
C LEU A 27 -1.72 5.41 -4.27
N GLY A 28 -2.36 5.97 -5.30
CA GLY A 28 -1.70 6.56 -6.46
C GLY A 28 -1.00 5.56 -7.39
N VAL A 29 -1.40 4.29 -7.39
CA VAL A 29 -0.83 3.24 -8.25
C VAL A 29 -1.97 2.37 -8.81
N CYS A 30 -1.91 2.02 -10.09
CA CYS A 30 -2.89 1.13 -10.73
C CYS A 30 -2.53 -0.36 -10.58
N VAL A 31 -3.51 -1.24 -10.80
CA VAL A 31 -3.33 -2.70 -10.66
C VAL A 31 -2.25 -3.26 -11.59
N ASN A 32 -2.12 -2.73 -12.82
CA ASN A 32 -1.12 -3.19 -13.78
C ASN A 32 0.30 -2.88 -13.27
N CYS A 33 0.55 -1.66 -12.80
CA CYS A 33 1.85 -1.31 -12.23
C CYS A 33 2.19 -2.15 -10.98
N ILE A 34 1.21 -2.45 -10.13
CA ILE A 34 1.43 -3.31 -8.95
C ILE A 34 1.91 -4.70 -9.37
N ARG A 35 1.36 -5.26 -10.45
CA ARG A 35 1.68 -6.61 -10.93
C ARG A 35 2.95 -6.66 -11.77
N GLU A 36 3.12 -5.70 -12.67
CA GLU A 36 4.18 -5.70 -13.68
C GLU A 36 5.45 -4.98 -13.19
N ASN A 37 5.30 -3.99 -12.31
CA ASN A 37 6.39 -3.14 -11.80
C ASN A 37 6.41 -3.11 -10.25
N PRO A 38 6.50 -4.26 -9.56
CA PRO A 38 6.31 -4.33 -8.10
C PRO A 38 7.38 -3.55 -7.32
N LYS A 39 8.63 -3.53 -7.79
CA LYS A 39 9.72 -2.79 -7.14
C LYS A 39 9.48 -1.28 -7.09
N GLU A 40 8.99 -0.72 -8.19
CA GLU A 40 8.68 0.72 -8.27
C GLU A 40 7.37 1.03 -7.54
N SER A 41 6.37 0.17 -7.71
CA SER A 41 5.09 0.28 -7.01
C SER A 41 5.28 0.28 -5.49
N LEU A 42 6.13 -0.58 -4.94
CA LEU A 42 6.42 -0.63 -3.51
C LEU A 42 6.94 0.70 -2.97
N LYS A 43 7.76 1.44 -3.72
CA LYS A 43 8.27 2.75 -3.27
C LYS A 43 7.13 3.75 -3.02
N VAL A 44 6.12 3.73 -3.87
CA VAL A 44 4.94 4.61 -3.76
C VAL A 44 3.97 4.11 -2.69
N VAL A 45 3.69 2.80 -2.71
CA VAL A 45 2.71 2.15 -1.82
C VAL A 45 3.13 2.22 -0.36
N LEU A 46 4.42 2.07 -0.05
CA LEU A 46 4.93 2.16 1.33
C LEU A 46 4.78 3.55 1.93
N ASP A 47 4.94 4.62 1.14
CA ASP A 47 4.69 5.99 1.60
C ASP A 47 3.21 6.20 1.94
N ALA A 48 2.30 5.70 1.10
CA ALA A 48 0.87 5.72 1.38
C ALA A 48 0.52 4.94 2.66
N HIS A 49 1.09 3.75 2.86
CA HIS A 49 0.89 2.98 4.09
C HIS A 49 1.40 3.72 5.33
N LYS A 50 2.58 4.33 5.28
CA LYS A 50 3.13 5.14 6.38
C LYS A 50 2.16 6.27 6.75
N LYS A 51 1.72 7.04 5.76
CA LYS A 51 0.78 8.16 5.97
C LYS A 51 -0.57 7.70 6.55
N ALA A 52 -1.04 6.50 6.21
CA ALA A 52 -2.31 5.99 6.72
C ALA A 52 -2.21 5.57 8.18
N ARG A 53 -1.02 5.12 8.60
CA ARG A 53 -0.74 4.60 9.95
C ARG A 53 -0.40 5.70 10.95
N ASP A 54 0.17 6.81 10.47
CA ASP A 54 0.68 7.93 11.28
C ASP A 54 -0.36 8.54 12.25
N PRO A 55 -1.62 8.84 11.84
CA PRO A 55 -2.62 9.42 12.74
C PRO A 55 -2.98 8.53 13.93
N TYR A 56 -2.76 7.22 13.78
CA TYR A 56 -3.04 6.20 14.79
C TYR A 56 -1.80 5.84 15.61
N LYS A 57 -0.67 6.53 15.40
CA LYS A 57 0.63 6.22 16.01
C LYS A 57 1.05 4.77 15.80
N LEU A 58 0.60 4.16 14.70
CA LEU A 58 0.96 2.81 14.33
C LEU A 58 2.35 2.81 13.67
N PRO A 59 3.13 1.73 13.83
CA PRO A 59 4.44 1.64 13.20
C PRO A 59 4.29 1.74 11.67
N PRO A 60 5.20 2.45 10.98
CA PRO A 60 5.10 2.68 9.54
C PRO A 60 5.29 1.39 8.73
N GLN A 61 5.94 0.39 9.31
CA GLN A 61 6.18 -0.94 8.74
C GLN A 61 6.05 -2.00 9.83
N PRO A 62 5.82 -3.28 9.46
CA PRO A 62 5.88 -4.39 10.40
C PRO A 62 7.18 -4.42 11.20
N TYR A 63 7.09 -4.82 12.48
CA TYR A 63 8.26 -4.90 13.35
C TYR A 63 9.26 -5.96 12.86
N LYS A 64 10.54 -5.62 12.91
CA LYS A 64 11.67 -6.50 12.59
C LYS A 64 12.76 -6.41 13.67
N THR A 65 12.35 -6.56 14.92
CA THR A 65 13.26 -6.48 16.07
C THR A 65 14.25 -7.64 16.04
N GLN A 66 15.54 -7.36 16.26
CA GLN A 66 16.57 -8.38 16.38
C GLN A 66 16.28 -9.24 17.61
N ASN A 67 16.36 -10.57 17.46
CA ASN A 67 16.03 -11.55 18.50
C ASN A 67 14.59 -11.45 19.05
N GLY A 68 13.67 -10.88 18.27
CA GLY A 68 12.25 -10.82 18.62
C GLY A 68 11.51 -12.13 18.42
N VAL A 69 10.34 -12.26 19.04
CA VAL A 69 9.39 -13.35 18.82
C VAL A 69 8.74 -13.19 17.46
N LYS A 70 8.87 -14.22 16.63
CA LYS A 70 8.27 -14.26 15.28
C LYS A 70 6.78 -14.63 15.37
N CYS A 71 5.94 -13.86 14.67
CA CYS A 71 4.53 -14.17 14.46
C CYS A 71 4.32 -14.78 13.07
N SER A 72 3.77 -16.00 12.99
CA SER A 72 3.54 -16.73 11.73
C SER A 72 2.08 -16.67 11.23
N ILE A 73 1.24 -15.80 11.79
CA ILE A 73 -0.20 -15.75 11.49
C ILE A 73 -0.49 -15.15 10.10
N CYS A 74 0.37 -14.25 9.59
CA CYS A 74 0.21 -13.66 8.27
C CYS A 74 1.56 -13.43 7.58
N SER A 75 1.52 -13.11 6.29
CA SER A 75 2.70 -12.95 5.43
C SER A 75 3.67 -11.83 5.84
N ASN A 76 3.34 -11.00 6.83
CA ASN A 76 4.25 -9.97 7.33
C ASN A 76 5.37 -10.54 8.21
N GLU A 77 5.16 -11.71 8.82
CA GLU A 77 6.13 -12.40 9.68
C GLU A 77 6.83 -11.48 10.68
N CYS A 78 6.04 -10.67 11.40
CA CYS A 78 6.57 -9.67 12.34
C CYS A 78 7.52 -10.32 13.37
N SER A 79 8.61 -9.62 13.70
CA SER A 79 9.49 -9.94 14.83
C SER A 79 9.34 -8.86 15.90
N MET A 80 8.70 -9.22 17.03
CA MET A 80 8.33 -8.31 18.12
C MET A 80 9.24 -8.50 19.34
N SER A 81 9.50 -7.46 20.12
CA SER A 81 10.22 -7.63 21.40
C SER A 81 9.41 -8.49 22.37
N ASN A 82 10.09 -9.26 23.23
CA ASN A 82 9.45 -9.73 24.46
C ASN A 82 9.13 -8.50 25.31
N GLY A 83 7.88 -8.42 25.77
CA GLY A 83 7.29 -7.25 26.43
C GLY A 83 8.16 -6.60 27.49
#